data_AF-A0A316XBB8-F1
#
_entry.id   AF-A0A316XBB8-F1
#
_cell.length_a   1.000
_cell.length_b   1.000
_cell.length_c   1.000
_cell.angle_alpha   90.00
_cell.angle_beta   90.00
_cell.angle_gamma   90.00
#
_symmetry.space_group_name_H-M   'P 1'
#
loop_
_entity.id
_entity.type
_entity.pdbx_description
1 polymer ?
#
loop_
_entity_poly.entity_id
_entity_poly.type
_entity_poly.pdbx_seq_one_letter_code
_entity_poly.pdbx_strand_id
1 'polypeptide(L)'
;MIGGSGVTAAQSFKGYEAFVNHVSKGTFSKSQPGVPIFCTHSYLNDNSPVKTSFKFDIKNPPVYVKLVKENIVTSGQIKNADIKLYFYSRKSKTNTITHPSIRFVINETTTNGVSSNGDHFTYITTTEPIVLQNAGLNTNMTLPNQPLSDRHGVCKPRGQHPYEFVTTRTEDVEYTITPSDKYKYIVIN
;
A
#
# COMPACT_ATOMS: atom_id res chain seq x y z
N MET A 1 27.92 16.90 -19.11
CA MET A 1 29.02 16.67 -18.14
C MET A 1 29.84 17.94 -17.99
N ILE A 2 30.40 18.20 -16.80
CA ILE A 2 31.37 19.28 -16.56
C ILE A 2 32.78 18.67 -16.68
N GLY A 3 33.68 19.28 -17.48
CA GLY A 3 35.10 18.92 -17.51
C GLY A 3 35.63 18.05 -18.65
N GLY A 4 34.85 17.84 -19.72
CA GLY A 4 35.35 17.26 -20.96
C GLY A 4 36.23 18.23 -21.74
N SER A 5 37.21 17.73 -22.51
CA SER A 5 38.24 18.48 -23.24
C SER A 5 37.76 19.83 -23.80
N GLY A 6 38.13 20.95 -23.15
CA GLY A 6 38.20 22.33 -23.68
C GLY A 6 37.01 22.96 -24.44
N VAL A 7 36.00 22.18 -24.82
CA VAL A 7 34.83 22.57 -25.57
C VAL A 7 33.71 22.59 -24.54
N THR A 8 33.26 23.79 -24.23
CA THR A 8 32.21 24.17 -23.28
C THR A 8 30.83 23.59 -23.61
N ALA A 9 30.70 22.28 -23.77
CA ALA A 9 29.44 21.61 -24.07
C ALA A 9 29.19 20.45 -23.10
N ALA A 10 28.08 20.53 -22.39
CA ALA A 10 27.57 19.40 -21.63
C ALA A 10 27.20 18.26 -22.60
N GLN A 11 28.00 17.19 -22.61
CA GLN A 11 27.64 16.00 -23.37
C GLN A 11 26.47 15.26 -22.69
N SER A 12 25.46 14.89 -23.49
CA SER A 12 24.39 13.96 -23.15
C SER A 12 24.66 12.61 -23.81
N PHE A 13 24.14 11.54 -23.21
CA PHE A 13 24.19 10.18 -23.77
C PHE A 13 22.80 9.56 -23.64
N LYS A 14 22.48 8.60 -24.52
CA LYS A 14 21.19 7.88 -24.52
C LYS A 14 21.45 6.38 -24.39
N GLY A 15 20.79 5.77 -23.41
CA GLY A 15 20.86 4.33 -23.16
C GLY A 15 21.94 3.91 -22.16
N TYR A 16 21.76 2.71 -21.60
CA TYR A 16 22.61 2.15 -20.55
C TYR A 16 24.04 1.90 -21.03
N GLU A 17 24.22 1.34 -22.22
CA GLU A 17 25.55 1.06 -22.78
C GLU A 17 26.36 2.34 -23.00
N ALA A 18 25.73 3.39 -23.52
CA ALA A 18 26.37 4.70 -23.70
C ALA A 18 26.75 5.34 -22.37
N PHE A 19 25.96 5.13 -21.31
CA PHE A 19 26.30 5.54 -19.95
C PHE A 19 27.53 4.80 -19.43
N VAL A 20 27.53 3.46 -19.48
CA VAL A 20 28.64 2.61 -19.00
C VAL A 20 29.94 2.95 -19.73
N ASN A 21 29.87 3.06 -21.06
CA ASN A 21 31.01 3.43 -21.90
C ASN A 21 31.53 4.86 -21.63
N HIS A 22 30.71 5.74 -21.06
CA HIS A 22 31.12 7.11 -20.76
C HIS A 22 31.78 7.21 -19.38
N VAL A 23 31.21 6.56 -18.35
CA VAL A 23 31.80 6.57 -16.99
C VAL A 23 33.13 5.82 -16.91
N SER A 24 33.38 4.88 -17.83
CA SER A 24 34.63 4.10 -17.88
C SER A 24 35.82 4.82 -18.53
N LYS A 25 35.61 5.97 -19.19
CA LYS A 25 36.64 6.68 -19.97
C LYS A 25 37.43 7.75 -19.20
N GLY A 26 37.24 7.85 -17.88
CA GLY A 26 37.89 8.86 -17.06
C GLY A 26 39.38 8.54 -16.78
N THR A 27 40.29 8.94 -17.67
CA THR A 27 41.73 8.80 -17.45
C THR A 27 42.41 10.17 -17.42
N PHE A 28 43.15 10.45 -16.35
CA PHE A 28 43.97 11.65 -16.24
C PHE A 28 45.21 11.55 -17.14
N SER A 29 45.56 12.63 -17.85
CA SER A 29 46.79 12.71 -18.63
C SER A 29 47.31 14.13 -18.75
N LYS A 30 48.56 14.30 -19.18
CA LYS A 30 49.13 15.64 -19.46
C LYS A 30 48.35 16.39 -20.54
N SER A 31 47.77 15.69 -21.51
CA SER A 31 46.90 16.27 -22.54
C SER A 31 45.46 16.48 -22.09
N GLN A 32 45.07 15.92 -20.94
CA GLN A 32 43.73 16.02 -20.35
C GLN A 32 43.83 16.18 -18.83
N PRO A 33 44.27 17.35 -18.33
CA PRO A 33 44.64 17.56 -16.92
C PRO A 33 43.45 17.65 -15.94
N GLY A 34 42.22 17.37 -16.40
CA GLY A 34 41.00 17.52 -15.60
C GLY A 34 40.58 18.98 -15.38
N VAL A 35 39.43 19.19 -14.75
CA VAL A 35 38.94 20.50 -14.33
C VAL A 35 38.52 20.45 -12.85
N PRO A 36 38.52 21.59 -12.13
CA PRO A 36 37.98 21.63 -10.78
C PRO A 36 36.48 21.31 -10.75
N ILE A 37 36.07 20.31 -9.95
CA ILE A 37 34.66 19.89 -9.79
C ILE A 37 34.14 20.04 -8.35
N PHE A 38 35.04 20.19 -7.39
CA PHE A 38 34.74 20.33 -5.97
C PHE A 38 35.82 21.16 -5.29
N CYS A 39 35.41 21.87 -4.23
CA CYS A 39 36.33 22.58 -3.33
C CYS A 39 35.87 22.38 -1.88
N THR A 40 36.84 22.37 -0.96
CA THR A 40 36.60 22.43 0.49
C THR A 40 36.87 23.84 0.99
N HIS A 41 36.23 24.19 2.10
CA HIS A 41 36.44 25.47 2.77
C HIS A 41 36.74 25.21 4.25
N SER A 42 37.53 26.09 4.84
CA SER A 42 37.85 26.08 6.27
C SER A 42 37.55 27.44 6.91
N TYR A 43 37.21 27.45 8.20
CA TYR A 43 37.05 28.68 8.96
C TYR A 43 38.42 29.35 9.21
N LEU A 44 38.50 30.67 9.07
CA LEU A 44 39.77 31.41 9.22
C LEU A 44 40.30 31.43 10.67
N ASN A 45 39.43 31.29 11.66
CA ASN A 45 39.78 31.40 13.07
C ASN A 45 40.46 30.14 13.64
N ASP A 46 40.10 28.95 13.14
CA ASP A 46 40.56 27.68 13.69
C ASP A 46 40.94 26.64 12.62
N ASN A 47 40.89 27.00 11.33
CA ASN A 47 41.13 26.12 10.18
C ASN A 47 40.22 24.88 10.12
N SER A 48 39.14 24.83 10.91
CA SER A 48 38.24 23.68 10.92
C SER A 48 37.39 23.64 9.63
N PRO A 49 37.01 22.45 9.13
CA PRO A 49 36.25 22.33 7.88
C PRO A 49 34.83 22.91 7.99
N VAL A 50 34.43 23.69 6.99
CA VAL A 50 33.04 24.15 6.84
C VAL A 50 32.15 22.97 6.45
N LYS A 51 31.04 22.78 7.17
CA LYS A 51 30.04 21.73 6.89
C LYS A 51 28.70 22.36 6.51
N THR A 52 28.26 22.15 5.27
CA THR A 52 26.92 22.54 4.83
C THR A 52 25.92 21.44 5.17
N SER A 53 24.95 21.73 6.02
CA SER A 53 23.86 20.81 6.37
C SER A 53 22.58 21.20 5.64
N PHE A 54 22.07 20.31 4.79
CA PHE A 54 20.78 20.48 4.14
C PHE A 54 19.69 19.80 4.96
N LYS A 55 18.70 20.57 5.40
CA LYS A 55 17.46 20.04 5.99
C LYS A 55 16.35 20.26 4.98
N PHE A 56 15.70 19.18 4.55
CA PHE A 56 14.53 19.25 3.70
C PHE A 56 13.36 18.57 4.40
N ASP A 57 12.19 19.21 4.32
CA ASP A 57 10.92 18.64 4.76
C ASP A 57 10.13 18.24 3.51
N ILE A 58 10.02 16.94 3.27
CA ILE A 58 9.19 16.43 2.17
C ILE A 58 7.78 16.29 2.71
N LYS A 59 6.96 17.31 2.44
CA LYS A 59 5.51 17.23 2.66
C LYS A 59 4.91 16.23 1.69
N ASN A 60 4.70 15.01 2.16
CA ASN A 60 3.93 14.02 1.41
C ASN A 60 2.44 14.37 1.54
N PRO A 61 1.76 14.72 0.44
CA PRO A 61 0.33 14.93 0.48
C PRO A 61 -0.39 13.63 0.88
N PRO A 62 -1.52 13.72 1.59
CA PRO A 62 -2.32 12.54 1.92
C PRO A 62 -2.83 11.87 0.64
N VAL A 63 -2.88 10.55 0.65
CA VAL A 63 -3.59 9.79 -0.39
C VAL A 63 -5.08 9.77 -0.04
N TYR A 64 -5.95 10.10 -0.97
CA TYR A 64 -7.39 9.99 -0.78
C TYR A 64 -7.84 8.58 -1.16
N VAL A 65 -8.63 7.94 -0.32
CA VAL A 65 -9.00 6.53 -0.50
C VAL A 65 -10.50 6.33 -0.47
N LYS A 66 -10.99 5.45 -1.34
CA LYS A 66 -12.41 5.09 -1.41
C LYS A 66 -12.56 3.58 -1.46
N LEU A 67 -13.31 3.02 -0.52
CA LEU A 67 -13.71 1.62 -0.53
C LEU A 67 -14.98 1.47 -1.38
N VAL A 68 -14.98 0.54 -2.32
CA VAL A 68 -16.07 0.31 -3.27
C VAL A 68 -16.38 -1.18 -3.35
N LYS A 69 -17.67 -1.52 -3.35
CA LYS A 69 -18.17 -2.87 -3.66
C LYS A 69 -18.53 -2.91 -5.16
N GLU A 70 -17.93 -3.81 -5.90
CA GLU A 70 -18.13 -4.03 -7.34
C GLU A 70 -18.54 -5.48 -7.61
N ASN A 71 -19.03 -5.76 -8.82
CA ASN A 71 -19.36 -7.12 -9.29
C ASN A 71 -20.21 -7.93 -8.30
N ILE A 72 -21.27 -7.32 -7.78
CA ILE A 72 -22.15 -7.96 -6.81
C ILE A 72 -22.93 -9.07 -7.51
N VAL A 73 -22.63 -10.32 -7.18
CA VAL A 73 -23.34 -11.51 -7.65
C VAL A 73 -24.17 -12.08 -6.51
N THR A 74 -25.48 -12.23 -6.74
CA THR A 74 -26.41 -12.81 -5.77
C THR A 74 -26.95 -14.13 -6.32
N SER A 75 -26.79 -15.21 -5.55
CA SER A 75 -27.38 -16.52 -5.85
C SER A 75 -28.03 -17.09 -4.58
N GLY A 76 -29.35 -17.03 -4.49
CA GLY A 76 -30.07 -17.38 -3.27
C GLY A 76 -29.67 -16.48 -2.09
N GLN A 77 -29.18 -17.08 -1.01
CA GLN A 77 -28.66 -16.36 0.17
C GLN A 77 -27.18 -15.97 0.06
N ILE A 78 -26.46 -16.46 -0.95
CA ILE A 78 -25.04 -16.16 -1.14
C ILE A 78 -24.92 -14.83 -1.88
N LYS A 79 -24.22 -13.87 -1.25
CA LYS A 79 -23.81 -12.62 -1.90
C LYS A 79 -22.28 -12.60 -1.98
N ASN A 80 -21.76 -12.45 -3.19
CA ASN A 80 -20.35 -12.24 -3.46
C ASN A 80 -20.18 -10.83 -4.00
N ALA A 81 -19.16 -10.11 -3.53
CA ALA A 81 -18.82 -8.79 -4.04
C ALA A 81 -17.30 -8.63 -4.09
N ASP A 82 -16.81 -8.03 -5.16
CA ASP A 82 -15.42 -7.63 -5.24
C ASP A 82 -15.26 -6.32 -4.47
N ILE A 83 -14.44 -6.34 -3.44
CA ILE A 83 -14.21 -5.15 -2.62
C ILE A 83 -12.89 -4.54 -3.05
N LYS A 84 -12.94 -3.30 -3.54
CA LYS A 84 -11.77 -2.57 -4.02
C LYS A 84 -11.54 -1.31 -3.22
N LEU A 85 -10.28 -1.07 -2.90
CA LEU A 85 -9.80 0.18 -2.34
C LEU A 85 -9.10 0.98 -3.44
N TYR A 86 -9.68 2.10 -3.83
CA TYR A 86 -9.13 3.02 -4.83
C TYR A 86 -8.27 4.10 -4.20
N PHE A 87 -7.22 4.52 -4.91
CA PHE A 87 -6.28 5.55 -4.48
C PHE A 87 -6.33 6.78 -5.38
N TYR A 88 -6.42 7.96 -4.77
CA TYR A 88 -6.50 9.24 -5.47
C TYR A 88 -5.55 10.28 -4.90
N SER A 89 -5.03 11.17 -5.75
CA SER A 89 -4.13 12.26 -5.33
C SER A 89 -4.87 13.45 -4.73
N ARG A 90 -6.19 13.56 -4.96
CA ARG A 90 -7.05 14.67 -4.52
C ARG A 90 -8.51 14.24 -4.38
N LYS A 91 -9.31 15.03 -3.65
CA LYS A 91 -10.75 14.79 -3.45
C LYS A 91 -11.57 14.68 -4.75
N SER A 92 -11.11 15.30 -5.84
CA SER A 92 -11.73 15.17 -7.17
C SER A 92 -11.45 13.85 -7.89
N LYS A 93 -10.94 12.82 -7.18
CA LYS A 93 -10.79 11.43 -7.65
C LYS A 93 -9.85 11.26 -8.85
N THR A 94 -8.72 11.98 -8.86
CA THR A 94 -7.65 11.73 -9.83
C THR A 94 -6.82 10.53 -9.38
N ASN A 95 -6.83 9.45 -10.17
CA ASN A 95 -6.14 8.20 -9.87
C ASN A 95 -4.65 8.44 -9.56
N THR A 96 -4.15 7.77 -8.53
CA THR A 96 -2.74 7.82 -8.16
C THR A 96 -2.25 6.48 -7.66
N ILE A 97 -0.94 6.27 -7.70
CA ILE A 97 -0.32 5.09 -7.09
C ILE A 97 0.07 5.48 -5.68
N THR A 98 -0.44 4.76 -4.69
CA THR A 98 -0.05 4.98 -3.29
C THR A 98 1.31 4.36 -3.00
N HIS A 99 2.09 5.00 -2.11
CA HIS A 99 3.39 4.51 -1.70
C HIS A 99 3.26 3.16 -0.96
N PRO A 100 4.09 2.13 -1.27
CA PRO A 100 3.97 0.79 -0.67
C PRO A 100 4.08 0.76 0.86
N SER A 101 4.73 1.76 1.47
CA SER A 101 4.86 1.85 2.93
C SER A 101 3.59 2.31 3.65
N ILE A 102 2.55 2.74 2.93
CA ILE A 102 1.27 3.13 3.53
C ILE A 102 0.47 1.86 3.80
N ARG A 103 0.11 1.67 5.07
CA ARG A 103 -0.74 0.56 5.52
C ARG A 103 -2.16 1.05 5.64
N PHE A 104 -3.09 0.34 5.03
CA PHE A 104 -4.52 0.58 5.14
C PHE A 104 -5.12 -0.44 6.11
N VAL A 105 -5.88 0.04 7.08
CA VAL A 105 -6.59 -0.81 8.04
C VAL A 105 -8.06 -0.82 7.68
N ILE A 106 -8.58 -1.99 7.36
CA ILE A 106 -9.96 -2.21 6.97
C ILE A 106 -10.58 -3.15 7.99
N ASN A 107 -11.59 -2.69 8.71
CA ASN A 107 -12.31 -3.49 9.68
C ASN A 107 -13.39 -4.29 8.93
N GLU A 108 -13.28 -5.60 9.03
CA GLU A 108 -14.28 -6.56 8.60
C GLU A 108 -15.19 -6.86 9.79
N THR A 109 -16.47 -6.53 9.68
CA THR A 109 -17.47 -6.81 10.71
C THR A 109 -18.39 -7.91 10.19
N THR A 110 -18.35 -9.07 10.84
CA THR A 110 -19.11 -10.25 10.46
C THR A 110 -20.15 -10.55 11.53
N THR A 111 -21.41 -10.74 11.11
CA THR A 111 -22.49 -11.19 12.01
C THR A 111 -22.77 -12.67 11.74
N ASN A 112 -22.46 -13.50 12.74
CA ASN A 112 -22.63 -14.95 12.69
C ASN A 112 -23.72 -15.42 13.66
N GLY A 113 -24.69 -16.16 13.16
CA GLY A 113 -25.68 -16.88 13.95
C GLY A 113 -25.20 -18.29 14.26
N VAL A 114 -25.37 -18.73 15.51
CA VAL A 114 -25.11 -20.11 15.94
C VAL A 114 -26.40 -20.72 16.48
N SER A 115 -26.76 -21.92 16.01
CA SER A 115 -27.90 -22.68 16.51
C SER A 115 -27.51 -24.13 16.77
N SER A 116 -27.99 -24.70 17.89
CA SER A 116 -27.81 -26.12 18.20
C SER A 116 -28.78 -27.04 17.43
N ASN A 117 -29.98 -26.53 17.13
CA ASN A 117 -31.07 -27.33 16.57
C ASN A 117 -31.60 -26.80 15.23
N GLY A 118 -31.12 -25.62 14.78
CA GLY A 118 -31.54 -24.98 13.53
C GLY A 118 -32.76 -24.05 13.63
N ASP A 119 -33.51 -24.09 14.75
CA ASP A 119 -34.75 -23.32 14.90
C ASP A 119 -34.54 -21.91 15.48
N HIS A 120 -33.56 -21.74 16.37
CA HIS A 120 -33.24 -20.47 17.02
C HIS A 120 -31.74 -20.19 16.94
N PHE A 121 -31.39 -19.07 16.31
CA PHE A 121 -30.01 -18.61 16.16
C PHE A 121 -29.68 -17.54 17.20
N THR A 122 -28.54 -17.71 17.87
CA THR A 122 -27.93 -16.65 18.66
C THR A 122 -26.88 -15.95 17.82
N TYR A 123 -26.99 -14.63 17.67
CA TYR A 123 -26.11 -13.85 16.82
C TYR A 123 -24.96 -13.24 17.61
N ILE A 124 -23.76 -13.34 17.04
CA ILE A 124 -22.54 -12.74 17.54
C ILE A 124 -21.93 -11.92 16.41
N THR A 125 -21.69 -10.64 16.67
CA THR A 125 -20.96 -9.76 15.77
C THR A 125 -19.50 -9.72 16.18
N THR A 126 -18.60 -10.00 15.23
CA THR A 126 -17.15 -9.95 15.43
C THR A 126 -16.56 -8.95 14.46
N THR A 127 -15.60 -8.14 14.91
CA THR A 127 -14.88 -7.18 14.07
C THR A 127 -13.40 -7.50 14.06
N GLU A 128 -12.85 -7.79 12.89
CA GLU A 128 -11.45 -8.15 12.69
C GLU A 128 -10.75 -7.15 11.77
N PRO A 129 -9.54 -6.64 12.13
CA PRO A 129 -8.81 -5.70 11.31
C PRO A 129 -7.96 -6.41 10.24
N ILE A 130 -8.19 -6.05 8.98
CA ILE A 130 -7.37 -6.45 7.83
C ILE A 130 -6.38 -5.32 7.53
N VAL A 131 -5.08 -5.64 7.56
CA VAL A 131 -4.01 -4.68 7.26
C VAL A 131 -3.42 -4.98 5.88
N LEU A 132 -3.47 -3.99 4.98
CA LEU A 132 -3.03 -4.17 3.59
C LEU A 132 -2.08 -3.06 3.13
N GLN A 133 -1.28 -3.37 2.10
CA GLN A 133 -0.32 -2.45 1.47
C GLN A 133 -0.36 -2.62 -0.06
N ASN A 134 -0.16 -1.52 -0.80
CA ASN A 134 -0.12 -1.55 -2.26
C ASN A 134 1.27 -1.93 -2.80
N ALA A 135 1.69 -3.17 -2.59
CA ALA A 135 2.97 -3.66 -3.11
C ALA A 135 3.00 -3.74 -4.64
N GLY A 136 1.82 -3.88 -5.28
CA GLY A 136 1.69 -4.01 -6.74
C GLY A 136 1.80 -2.71 -7.52
N LEU A 137 2.01 -1.56 -6.86
CA LEU A 137 2.10 -0.23 -7.50
C LEU A 137 0.89 0.10 -8.40
N ASN A 138 -0.29 -0.40 -8.04
CA ASN A 138 -1.52 -0.15 -8.77
C ASN A 138 -2.26 1.09 -8.24
N THR A 139 -3.25 1.57 -8.98
CA THR A 139 -4.13 2.69 -8.55
C THR A 139 -5.32 2.24 -7.70
N ASN A 140 -5.45 0.93 -7.52
CA ASN A 140 -6.42 0.31 -6.64
C ASN A 140 -5.86 -1.03 -6.12
N MET A 141 -6.52 -1.58 -5.11
CA MET A 141 -6.25 -2.93 -4.66
C MET A 141 -7.55 -3.65 -4.30
N THR A 142 -7.55 -4.96 -4.50
CA THR A 142 -8.70 -5.82 -4.20
C THR A 142 -8.49 -6.48 -2.85
N LEU A 143 -9.53 -6.50 -2.03
CA LEU A 143 -9.55 -7.29 -0.80
C LEU A 143 -9.89 -8.74 -1.14
N PRO A 144 -9.46 -9.72 -0.33
CA PRO A 144 -9.94 -11.09 -0.46
C PRO A 144 -11.47 -11.12 -0.44
N ASN A 145 -12.07 -11.75 -1.46
CA ASN A 145 -13.51 -11.93 -1.54
C ASN A 145 -13.92 -12.94 -0.44
N GLN A 146 -14.85 -12.56 0.44
CA GLN A 146 -15.44 -13.49 1.39
C GLN A 146 -16.88 -13.80 0.99
N PRO A 147 -17.19 -15.05 0.60
CA PRO A 147 -18.56 -15.44 0.34
C PRO A 147 -19.36 -15.47 1.64
N LEU A 148 -20.57 -14.90 1.63
CA LEU A 148 -21.57 -15.25 2.63
C LEU A 148 -21.81 -16.77 2.53
N SER A 149 -21.50 -17.52 3.58
CA SER A 149 -21.63 -18.98 3.58
C SER A 149 -22.49 -19.44 4.74
N ASP A 150 -23.38 -20.38 4.46
CA ASP A 150 -24.03 -21.20 5.48
C ASP A 150 -23.21 -22.49 5.61
N ARG A 151 -22.81 -22.83 6.83
CA ARG A 151 -22.03 -24.04 7.10
C ARG A 151 -22.70 -24.82 8.22
N HIS A 152 -23.10 -26.05 7.92
CA HIS A 152 -23.39 -27.02 8.96
C HIS A 152 -22.08 -27.43 9.63
N GLY A 153 -21.99 -27.21 10.95
CA GLY A 153 -20.82 -27.54 11.75
C GLY A 153 -20.68 -29.05 11.97
N VAL A 154 -19.55 -29.41 12.60
CA VAL A 154 -19.18 -30.80 12.87
C VAL A 154 -20.17 -31.43 13.86
N CYS A 155 -20.69 -32.60 13.50
CA CYS A 155 -21.47 -33.48 14.38
C CYS A 155 -20.74 -33.71 15.71
N LYS A 156 -21.34 -33.29 16.82
CA LYS A 156 -20.82 -33.60 18.16
C LYS A 156 -21.62 -34.76 18.77
N PRO A 157 -20.98 -35.90 19.10
CA PRO A 157 -21.66 -37.01 19.74
C PRO A 157 -22.00 -36.67 21.20
N ARG A 158 -23.21 -37.02 21.63
CA ARG A 158 -23.69 -36.78 23.00
C ARG A 158 -24.28 -38.05 23.60
N GLY A 159 -23.41 -38.89 24.15
CA GLY A 159 -23.82 -40.08 24.90
C GLY A 159 -24.78 -40.99 24.12
N GLN A 160 -25.99 -41.21 24.66
CA GLN A 160 -26.99 -42.16 24.15
C GLN A 160 -27.92 -41.60 23.05
N HIS A 161 -27.77 -40.34 22.63
CA HIS A 161 -28.67 -39.68 21.67
C HIS A 161 -28.01 -39.45 20.29
N PRO A 162 -28.81 -39.36 19.20
CA PRO A 162 -28.31 -38.99 17.89
C PRO A 162 -27.63 -37.62 17.91
N TYR A 163 -26.72 -37.44 16.96
CA TYR A 163 -25.85 -36.28 16.81
C TYR A 163 -26.58 -34.93 16.89
N GLU A 164 -25.94 -33.94 17.51
CA GLU A 164 -26.40 -32.54 17.52
C GLU A 164 -25.56 -31.76 16.48
N PHE A 165 -26.24 -31.13 15.51
CA PHE A 165 -25.58 -30.33 14.48
C PHE A 165 -25.58 -28.86 14.89
N VAL A 166 -24.41 -28.36 15.28
CA VAL A 166 -24.26 -26.92 15.45
C VAL A 166 -24.26 -26.28 14.06
N THR A 167 -25.32 -25.55 13.73
CA THR A 167 -25.43 -24.81 12.46
C THR A 167 -24.90 -23.40 12.66
N THR A 168 -24.00 -22.97 11.78
CA THR A 168 -23.41 -21.62 11.79
C THR A 168 -23.76 -20.89 10.51
N ARG A 169 -24.37 -19.72 10.64
CA ARG A 169 -24.84 -18.90 9.52
C ARG A 169 -24.17 -17.53 9.54
N THR A 170 -23.54 -17.12 8.44
CA THR A 170 -23.06 -15.74 8.27
C THR A 170 -24.13 -14.91 7.56
N GLU A 171 -24.69 -13.90 8.22
CA GLU A 171 -25.79 -13.10 7.66
C GLU A 171 -25.32 -11.83 6.96
N ASP A 172 -24.32 -11.16 7.52
CA ASP A 172 -23.81 -9.92 6.97
C ASP A 172 -22.31 -9.77 7.20
N VAL A 173 -21.67 -9.11 6.23
CA VAL A 173 -20.26 -8.74 6.26
C VAL A 173 -20.13 -7.29 5.78
N GLU A 174 -19.73 -6.43 6.70
CA GLU A 174 -19.48 -5.02 6.45
C GLU A 174 -17.98 -4.72 6.48
N TYR A 175 -17.52 -3.88 5.55
CA TYR A 175 -16.14 -3.44 5.50
C TYR A 175 -16.08 -1.94 5.66
N THR A 176 -15.33 -1.48 6.67
CA THR A 176 -15.13 -0.07 6.94
C THR A 176 -13.63 0.24 6.98
N ILE A 177 -13.22 1.33 6.35
CA ILE A 177 -11.81 1.75 6.38
C ILE A 177 -11.58 2.69 7.57
N THR A 178 -10.60 2.35 8.40
CA THR A 178 -10.23 3.18 9.55
C THR A 178 -9.43 4.40 9.07
N PRO A 179 -9.69 5.62 9.58
CA PRO A 179 -8.85 6.79 9.29
C PRO A 179 -7.38 6.58 9.70
N SER A 180 -6.45 7.28 9.05
CA SER A 180 -5.02 7.17 9.37
C SER A 180 -4.61 8.04 10.56
N ASP A 181 -3.86 7.47 11.51
CA ASP A 181 -3.32 8.17 12.70
C ASP A 181 -2.38 9.35 12.39
N LYS A 182 -1.93 9.52 11.14
CA LYS A 182 -0.98 10.57 10.73
C LYS A 182 -1.32 11.23 9.40
N TYR A 183 -2.60 11.24 9.01
CA TYR A 183 -3.06 11.77 7.72
C TYR A 183 -2.29 11.18 6.51
N LYS A 184 -1.78 9.95 6.61
CA LYS A 184 -1.14 9.29 5.45
C LYS A 184 -2.16 9.08 4.33
N TYR A 185 -3.41 8.86 4.73
CA TYR A 185 -4.54 8.83 3.82
C TYR A 185 -5.80 9.44 4.44
N ILE A 186 -6.70 9.87 3.57
CA ILE A 186 -8.00 10.46 3.90
C ILE A 186 -9.09 9.64 3.22
N VAL A 187 -10.04 9.13 4.00
CA VAL A 187 -11.20 8.39 3.49
C VAL A 187 -12.18 9.35 2.83
N ILE A 188 -12.67 9.02 1.64
CA ILE A 188 -13.68 9.79 0.90
C ILE A 188 -14.84 8.90 0.46
N ASN A 189 -16.02 9.51 0.34
CA ASN A 189 -17.26 8.84 -0.05
C ASN A 189 -17.48 8.76 -1.58
#